data_AF-A0AAV7JID5-F1
#
_entry.id   AF-A0AAV7JID5-F1
#
_cell.length_a   1.000
_cell.length_b   1.000
_cell.length_c   1.000
_cell.angle_alpha   90.00
_cell.angle_beta   90.00
_cell.angle_gamma   90.00
#
_symmetry.space_group_name_H-M   'P 1'
#
loop_
_entity.id
_entity.type
_entity.pdbx_description
1 polymer ?
#
loop_
_entity_poly.entity_id
_entity_poly.type
_entity_poly.pdbx_seq_one_letter_code
_entity_poly.pdbx_strand_id
1 'polypeptide(L)'
;MKPSFLRRHLSGCHPNLADKDIDFFKHHEVGVKRIRIDHRRQLSQQTQAGLRASYMMALRIAQEKKPHTIAEILYSPIVKTSCTTFWEIAPKETRLS
;
A
#
# COMPACT_ATOMS: atom_id res chain seq x y z
N MET A 1 15.36 -11.28 -9.39
CA MET A 1 16.29 -11.14 -10.54
C MET A 1 17.23 -12.33 -10.56
N LYS A 2 17.52 -12.94 -11.72
CA LYS A 2 18.48 -14.04 -11.81
C LYS A 2 19.90 -13.52 -11.54
N PRO A 3 20.75 -14.20 -10.73
CA PRO A 3 22.10 -13.71 -10.39
C PRO A 3 22.97 -13.43 -11.61
N SER A 4 22.82 -14.24 -12.68
CA SER A 4 23.57 -14.09 -13.93
C SER A 4 23.33 -12.76 -14.65
N PHE A 5 22.21 -12.08 -14.40
CA PHE A 5 21.92 -10.78 -15.02
C PHE A 5 22.26 -9.60 -14.12
N LEU A 6 22.61 -9.83 -12.85
CA LEU A 6 22.69 -8.80 -11.80
C LEU A 6 23.61 -7.66 -12.20
N ARG A 7 24.82 -7.98 -12.67
CA ARG A 7 25.80 -6.98 -13.11
C ARG A 7 25.25 -6.08 -14.21
N ARG A 8 24.62 -6.66 -15.25
CA ARG A 8 24.03 -5.89 -16.36
C ARG A 8 22.94 -4.93 -15.89
N HIS A 9 22.08 -5.36 -14.98
CA HIS A 9 21.02 -4.50 -14.45
C HIS A 9 21.57 -3.38 -13.57
N LEU A 10 22.58 -3.68 -12.73
CA LEU A 10 23.23 -2.63 -11.95
C LEU A 10 23.89 -1.62 -12.90
N SER A 11 24.66 -2.05 -13.88
CA SER A 11 25.28 -1.14 -14.85
C SER A 11 24.27 -0.33 -15.68
N GLY A 12 23.09 -0.90 -16.00
CA GLY A 12 22.09 -0.23 -16.86
C GLY A 12 21.07 0.63 -16.10
N CYS A 13 20.51 0.11 -15.00
CA CYS A 13 19.45 0.78 -14.23
C CYS A 13 19.97 1.51 -12.99
N HIS A 14 21.08 1.05 -12.41
CA HIS A 14 21.62 1.58 -11.15
C HIS A 14 23.14 1.73 -11.19
N PRO A 15 23.69 2.55 -12.10
CA PRO A 15 25.14 2.64 -12.31
C PRO A 15 25.90 2.99 -11.01
N ASN A 16 25.28 3.79 -10.14
CA ASN A 16 25.82 4.15 -8.82
C ASN A 16 26.00 2.96 -7.84
N LEU A 17 25.36 1.82 -8.12
CA LEU A 17 25.43 0.61 -7.32
C LEU A 17 26.29 -0.48 -7.98
N ALA A 18 26.76 -0.27 -9.22
CA ALA A 18 27.47 -1.29 -9.99
C ALA A 18 28.86 -1.62 -9.43
N ASP A 19 29.53 -0.63 -8.84
CA ASP A 19 30.88 -0.77 -8.27
C ASP A 19 30.90 -1.05 -6.76
N LYS A 20 29.74 -1.23 -6.14
CA LYS A 20 29.65 -1.46 -4.68
C LYS A 20 29.87 -2.93 -4.34
N ASP A 21 30.58 -3.18 -3.25
CA ASP A 21 30.86 -4.54 -2.76
C ASP A 21 29.64 -5.19 -2.10
N ILE A 22 29.67 -6.51 -1.97
CA ILE A 22 28.65 -7.36 -1.34
C ILE A 22 28.36 -6.89 0.09
N ASP A 23 29.36 -6.41 0.83
CA ASP A 23 29.17 -5.95 2.20
C ASP A 23 28.24 -4.73 2.30
N PHE A 24 28.30 -3.83 1.32
CA PHE A 24 27.37 -2.71 1.21
C PHE A 24 25.92 -3.20 1.10
N PHE A 25 25.67 -4.23 0.28
CA PHE A 25 24.34 -4.78 0.09
C PHE A 25 23.86 -5.54 1.34
N LYS A 26 24.74 -6.24 2.06
CA LYS A 26 24.40 -6.89 3.33
C LYS A 26 23.97 -5.88 4.39
N HIS A 27 24.71 -4.78 4.52
CA HIS A 27 24.34 -3.71 5.45
C HIS A 27 23.00 -3.06 5.06
N HIS A 28 22.77 -2.83 3.77
CA HIS A 28 21.52 -2.26 3.26
C HIS A 28 20.33 -3.22 3.37
N GLU A 29 20.56 -4.53 3.26
CA GLU A 29 19.52 -5.56 3.37
C GLU A 29 18.80 -5.51 4.72
N VAL A 30 19.53 -5.24 5.81
CA VAL A 30 18.94 -5.11 7.15
C VAL A 30 17.97 -3.93 7.22
N GLY A 31 18.33 -2.79 6.65
CA GLY A 31 17.47 -1.61 6.57
C GLY A 31 16.21 -1.87 5.74
N VAL A 32 16.37 -2.47 4.56
CA VAL A 32 15.24 -2.82 3.66
C VAL A 32 14.29 -3.82 4.33
N LYS A 33 14.81 -4.83 5.04
CA LYS A 33 13.98 -5.80 5.78
C LYS A 33 13.15 -5.13 6.87
N ARG A 34 13.72 -4.19 7.63
CA ARG A 34 12.98 -3.42 8.65
C ARG A 34 11.86 -2.59 8.03
N ILE A 35 12.18 -1.80 6.99
CA ILE A 35 11.20 -0.97 6.28
C ILE A 35 10.04 -1.82 5.74
N ARG A 36 10.32 -2.99 5.15
CA ARG A 36 9.28 -3.90 4.63
C ARG A 36 8.35 -4.43 5.73
N ILE A 37 8.88 -4.72 6.91
CA ILE A 37 8.07 -5.20 8.05
C ILE A 37 7.15 -4.07 8.54
N ASP A 38 7.68 -2.87 8.67
CA ASP A 38 6.93 -1.71 9.15
C ASP A 38 5.85 -1.30 8.15
N HIS A 39 6.17 -1.26 6.86
CA HIS A 39 5.19 -0.99 5.80
C HIS A 39 4.08 -2.05 5.78
N ARG A 40 4.41 -3.34 5.91
CA ARG A 40 3.41 -4.43 5.99
C ARG A 40 2.50 -4.27 7.21
N ARG A 41 3.04 -3.85 8.36
CA ARG A 41 2.25 -3.56 9.57
C ARG A 41 1.34 -2.37 9.39
N GLN A 42 1.81 -1.29 8.79
CA GLN A 42 1.00 -0.10 8.47
C GLN A 42 -0.13 -0.46 7.51
N LEU A 43 0.17 -1.18 6.43
CA LEU A 43 -0.84 -1.65 5.46
C LEU A 43 -1.89 -2.53 6.14
N SER A 44 -1.47 -3.44 7.03
CA SER A 44 -2.37 -4.28 7.80
C SER A 44 -3.32 -3.47 8.68
N GLN A 45 -2.83 -2.43 9.36
CA GLN A 45 -3.64 -1.57 10.21
C GLN A 45 -4.65 -0.74 9.39
N GLN A 46 -4.21 -0.16 8.27
CA GLN A 46 -5.09 0.58 7.36
C GLN A 46 -6.17 -0.32 6.76
N THR A 47 -5.80 -1.54 6.35
CA THR A 47 -6.73 -2.53 5.80
C THR A 47 -7.76 -2.95 6.84
N GLN A 48 -7.36 -3.09 8.11
CA GLN A 48 -8.28 -3.42 9.20
C GLN A 48 -9.32 -2.32 9.46
N ALA A 49 -8.93 -1.04 9.36
CA ALA A 49 -9.88 0.07 9.48
C ALA A 49 -10.91 0.07 8.34
N GLY A 50 -10.45 -0.09 7.09
CA GLY A 50 -11.34 -0.21 5.92
C GLY A 50 -12.27 -1.41 6.00
N LEU A 51 -11.77 -2.57 6.44
CA LEU A 51 -12.55 -3.79 6.63
C LEU A 51 -13.63 -3.64 7.73
N ARG A 52 -13.30 -2.97 8.84
CA ARG A 52 -14.28 -2.67 9.89
C ARG A 52 -15.37 -1.74 9.39
N ALA A 53 -15.00 -0.70 8.65
CA ALA A 53 -15.96 0.24 8.07
C ALA A 53 -16.91 -0.47 7.09
N SER A 54 -16.39 -1.29 6.18
CA SER A 54 -17.21 -2.04 5.22
C SER A 54 -18.16 -3.02 5.92
N TYR A 55 -17.69 -3.73 6.95
CA TYR A 55 -18.53 -4.60 7.76
C TYR A 55 -19.66 -3.84 8.47
N MET A 56 -19.36 -2.68 9.09
CA MET A 56 -20.37 -1.87 9.77
C MET A 56 -21.43 -1.33 8.81
N MET A 57 -21.04 -0.92 7.59
CA MET A 57 -22.01 -0.54 6.56
C MET A 57 -22.92 -1.70 6.19
N ALA A 58 -22.35 -2.87 5.90
CA ALA A 58 -23.10 -4.07 5.54
C ALA A 58 -24.08 -4.49 6.66
N LEU A 59 -23.64 -4.45 7.91
CA LEU A 59 -24.49 -4.76 9.08
C LEU A 59 -25.68 -3.82 9.15
N ARG A 60 -25.48 -2.52 8.95
CA ARG A 60 -26.55 -1.52 9.03
C ARG A 60 -27.56 -1.67 7.90
N ILE A 61 -27.08 -1.95 6.68
CA ILE A 61 -27.94 -2.26 5.53
C ILE A 61 -28.83 -3.47 5.82
N ALA A 62 -28.25 -4.52 6.40
CA ALA A 62 -28.98 -5.73 6.77
C ALA A 62 -30.02 -5.46 7.88
N GLN A 63 -29.66 -4.67 8.90
CA GLN A 63 -30.57 -4.27 9.97
C GLN A 63 -31.75 -3.44 9.47
N GLU A 64 -31.51 -2.53 8.53
CA GLU A 64 -32.55 -1.69 7.91
C GLU A 64 -33.39 -2.46 6.86
N LYS A 65 -33.09 -3.75 6.63
CA LYS A 65 -33.72 -4.62 5.62
C LYS A 65 -33.74 -4.00 4.23
N LYS A 66 -32.72 -3.18 3.92
CA LYS A 66 -32.61 -2.51 2.62
C LYS A 66 -31.97 -3.46 1.60
N PRO A 67 -32.42 -3.45 0.34
CA PRO A 67 -31.73 -4.16 -0.73
C PRO A 67 -30.32 -3.59 -0.92
N HIS A 68 -29.38 -4.48 -1.23
CA HIS A 68 -27.98 -4.15 -1.55
C HIS A 68 -27.86 -3.08 -2.64
N THR A 69 -28.84 -2.99 -3.54
CA THR A 69 -28.93 -1.98 -4.60
C THR A 69 -28.91 -0.54 -4.07
N ILE A 70 -29.59 -0.26 -2.95
CA ILE A 70 -29.58 1.08 -2.32
C ILE A 70 -28.20 1.39 -1.73
N ALA A 71 -27.50 0.37 -1.25
CA ALA A 71 -26.16 0.54 -0.72
C ALA A 71 -25.15 0.92 -1.81
N GLU A 72 -25.24 0.29 -2.98
CA GLU A 72 -24.38 0.63 -4.11
C GLU A 72 -24.66 2.04 -4.64
N ILE A 73 -25.92 2.46 -4.69
CA ILE A 73 -26.30 3.80 -5.17
C ILE A 73 -25.83 4.89 -4.21
N LEU A 74 -26.00 4.72 -2.90
CA LEU A 74 -25.72 5.76 -1.91
C LEU A 74 -24.28 5.69 -1.36
N TYR A 75 -23.81 4.51 -0.97
CA TYR A 75 -22.54 4.38 -0.24
C TYR A 75 -21.33 4.23 -1.16
N SER A 76 -21.45 3.53 -2.30
CA SER A 76 -20.34 3.38 -3.24
C SER A 76 -19.75 4.72 -3.71
N PRO A 77 -20.55 5.72 -4.15
CA PRO A 77 -20.01 7.02 -4.54
C PRO A 77 -19.43 7.79 -3.34
N ILE A 78 -20.03 7.71 -2.15
CA ILE A 78 -19.53 8.39 -0.95
C ILE A 78 -18.17 7.82 -0.54
N VAL A 79 -18.00 6.50 -0.55
CA VAL A 79 -16.73 5.83 -0.25
C VAL A 79 -15.68 6.22 -1.30
N LYS A 80 -16.05 6.23 -2.59
CA LYS A 80 -15.14 6.62 -3.66
C LYS A 80 -14.67 8.07 -3.52
N THR A 81 -15.61 9.00 -3.29
CA THR A 81 -15.31 10.43 -3.11
C THR A 81 -14.48 10.68 -1.86
N SER A 82 -14.78 10.03 -0.74
CA SER A 82 -14.01 10.18 0.50
C SER A 82 -12.59 9.62 0.39
N CYS A 83 -12.40 8.50 -0.31
CA CYS A 83 -11.06 7.99 -0.61
C CYS A 83 -10.27 8.93 -1.53
N THR A 84 -10.91 9.52 -2.55
CA THR A 84 -10.24 10.48 -3.44
C THR A 84 -9.90 11.80 -2.75
N THR A 85 -10.80 12.35 -1.92
CA THR A 85 -10.51 13.57 -1.17
C THR A 85 -9.44 13.34 -0.11
N PHE A 86 -9.46 12.20 0.57
CA PHE A 86 -8.40 11.81 1.49
C PHE A 86 -7.05 11.70 0.79
N TRP A 87 -7.01 11.13 -0.42
CA TRP A 87 -5.80 11.03 -1.24
C TRP A 87 -5.28 12.40 -1.75
N GLU A 88 -6.18 13.32 -2.09
CA GLU A 88 -5.84 14.68 -2.50
C GLU A 88 -5.29 15.52 -1.34
N ILE A 89 -5.89 15.39 -0.15
CA ILE A 89 -5.52 16.11 1.07
C ILE A 89 -4.29 15.49 1.74
N ALA A 90 -4.00 14.21 1.49
CA ALA A 90 -2.86 13.53 2.08
C ALA A 90 -1.53 14.22 1.73
N PRO A 91 -0.62 14.41 2.71
CA PRO A 91 0.66 15.05 2.49
C PRO A 91 1.47 14.30 1.42
N LYS A 92 2.17 15.06 0.57
CA LYS A 92 2.85 14.56 -0.64
C LYS A 92 3.90 13.46 -0.33
N GLU A 93 4.39 13.37 0.90
CA GLU A 93 5.35 12.35 1.38
C GLU A 93 4.77 10.92 1.38
N THR A 94 3.45 10.75 1.46
CA THR A 94 2.80 9.42 1.35
C THR A 94 2.48 8.99 -0.08
N ARG A 95 2.72 9.86 -1.08
CA ARG A 95 2.33 9.62 -2.48
C ARG A 95 3.42 8.90 -3.29
N LEU A 96 4.64 8.82 -2.76
CA LEU A 96 5.79 8.14 -3.37
C LEU A 96 6.34 7.12 -2.37
N SER A 97 5.78 5.91 -2.39
CA SER A 97 6.34 4.70 -1.79
C SER A 97 5.94 3.51 -2.64
#